data_AF-A0A3B9ZNP8-F1
#
_entry.id   AF-A0A3B9ZNP8-F1
#
_cell.length_a   1.000
_cell.length_b   1.000
_cell.length_c   1.000
_cell.angle_alpha   90.00
_cell.angle_beta   90.00
_cell.angle_gamma   90.00
#
_symmetry.space_group_name_H-M   'P 1'
#
loop_
_entity.id
_entity.type
_entity.pdbx_description
1 polymer ?
#
loop_
_entity_poly.entity_id
_entity_poly.type
_entity_poly.pdbx_seq_one_letter_code
_entity_poly.pdbx_strand_id
1 'polypeptide(L)'
;HFIAKAIEYQRDVIPVHVSGHNSNFFYRLANFRTFLRLKWNLEMFYLADETFSHKNQKFTVTFGKPISYKHFDNSKTLDQWASEVRDMVYRLPNEASN
;
A
#
# COMPACT_ATOMS: atom_id res chain seq x y z
N HIS A 1 14.16 -2.83 3.77
CA HIS A 1 13.78 -3.21 2.40
C HIS A 1 12.80 -4.37 2.45
N PHE A 2 11.59 -4.23 1.88
CA PHE A 2 10.54 -5.27 1.96
C PHE A 2 10.93 -6.55 1.20
N ILE A 3 11.73 -6.44 0.15
CA ILE A 3 12.18 -7.59 -0.67
C ILE A 3 13.08 -8.53 0.12
N ALA A 4 14.06 -7.98 0.87
CA ALA A 4 14.88 -8.79 1.76
C ALA A 4 14.03 -9.57 2.78
N LYS A 5 13.00 -8.93 3.34
CA LYS A 5 12.07 -9.58 4.29
C LYS A 5 11.16 -10.61 3.61
N ALA A 6 10.74 -10.35 2.37
CA ALA A 6 9.98 -11.31 1.57
C ALA A 6 10.78 -12.59 1.32
N ILE A 7 12.06 -12.46 0.96
CA ILE A 7 12.98 -13.60 0.78
C ILE A 7 13.23 -14.31 2.11
N GLU A 8 13.59 -13.58 3.17
CA GLU A 8 13.91 -14.12 4.50
C GLU A 8 12.77 -14.96 5.08
N TYR A 9 11.53 -14.47 4.95
CA TYR A 9 10.35 -15.15 5.49
C TYR A 9 9.55 -15.96 4.47
N GLN A 10 10.08 -16.09 3.24
CA GLN A 10 9.44 -16.83 2.16
C GLN A 10 7.99 -16.40 1.94
N ARG A 11 7.75 -15.08 1.90
CA ARG A 11 6.44 -14.47 1.75
C ARG A 11 6.29 -13.83 0.38
N ASP A 12 5.18 -14.15 -0.27
CA ASP A 12 4.81 -13.51 -1.52
C ASP A 12 4.44 -12.04 -1.29
N VAL A 13 4.76 -11.21 -2.27
CA VAL A 13 4.51 -9.77 -2.24
C VAL A 13 3.29 -9.49 -3.10
N ILE A 14 2.30 -8.79 -2.57
CA ILE A 14 1.11 -8.37 -3.34
C ILE A 14 1.29 -6.89 -3.71
N PRO A 15 1.44 -6.56 -5.01
CA PRO A 15 1.43 -5.17 -5.47
C PRO A 15 0.07 -4.54 -5.20
N VAL A 16 0.04 -3.38 -4.55
CA VAL A 16 -1.20 -2.64 -4.27
C VAL A 16 -1.05 -1.21 -4.76
N HIS A 17 -1.89 -0.81 -5.69
CA HIS A 17 -2.01 0.57 -6.13
C HIS A 17 -3.23 1.21 -5.47
N VAL A 18 -3.05 2.39 -4.90
CA VAL A 18 -4.13 3.16 -4.31
C VAL A 18 -4.24 4.47 -5.09
N SER A 19 -5.30 4.62 -5.89
CA SER A 19 -5.67 5.88 -6.53
C SER A 19 -6.76 6.60 -5.74
N GLY A 20 -6.68 7.92 -5.73
CA GLY A 20 -7.69 8.80 -5.17
C GLY A 20 -7.18 10.23 -5.27
N HIS A 21 -8.08 11.19 -5.49
CA HIS A 21 -7.71 12.59 -5.33
C HIS A 21 -7.20 12.76 -3.89
N ASN A 22 -6.04 13.39 -3.74
CA ASN A 22 -5.25 13.46 -2.51
C ASN A 22 -6.10 14.04 -1.38
N SER A 23 -6.89 13.16 -0.76
CA SER A 23 -7.97 13.59 0.10
C SER A 23 -7.31 14.11 1.35
N ASN A 24 -7.72 15.32 1.76
CA ASN A 24 -7.42 15.86 3.09
C ASN A 24 -7.71 14.85 4.21
N PHE A 25 -8.47 13.77 3.95
CA PHE A 25 -8.55 12.58 4.81
C PHE A 25 -7.24 11.85 5.06
N PHE A 26 -6.54 11.36 4.03
CA PHE A 26 -5.33 10.55 4.20
C PHE A 26 -4.25 11.35 4.94
N TYR A 27 -4.10 12.63 4.59
CA TYR A 27 -3.22 13.55 5.31
C TYR A 27 -3.69 13.81 6.74
N ARG A 28 -4.98 14.03 6.98
CA ARG A 28 -5.51 14.15 8.36
C ARG A 28 -5.30 12.87 9.17
N LEU A 29 -5.45 11.70 8.58
CA LEU A 29 -5.21 10.40 9.22
C LEU A 29 -3.72 10.21 9.53
N ALA A 30 -2.82 10.55 8.60
CA ALA A 30 -1.38 10.52 8.81
C ALA A 30 -0.92 11.51 9.89
N ASN A 31 -1.48 12.72 9.89
CA ASN A 31 -1.21 13.75 10.90
C ASN A 31 -1.77 13.35 12.27
N PHE A 32 -2.97 12.77 12.33
CA PHE A 32 -3.58 12.26 13.55
C PHE A 32 -2.77 11.10 14.16
N ARG A 33 -2.29 10.16 13.34
CA ARG A 33 -1.37 9.10 13.77
C ARG A 33 -0.08 9.67 14.35
N THR A 34 0.48 10.70 13.71
CA THR A 34 1.73 11.34 14.15
C THR A 34 1.53 12.10 15.46
N PHE A 35 0.37 12.74 15.61
CA PHE A 35 -0.02 13.50 16.79
C PHE A 35 -0.23 12.61 18.03
N LEU A 36 -0.77 11.39 17.85
CA LEU A 36 -1.19 10.59 19.00
C LEU A 36 -0.18 9.62 19.60
N ARG A 37 0.97 9.28 18.96
CA ARG A 37 2.01 8.36 19.52
C ARG A 37 1.48 7.11 20.27
N LEU A 38 0.27 6.61 19.97
CA LEU A 38 -0.43 5.60 20.77
C LEU A 38 -0.40 4.22 20.11
N LYS A 39 -0.28 3.19 20.95
CA LYS A 39 0.03 1.80 20.57
C LYS A 39 -1.19 0.91 20.27
N TRP A 40 -2.45 1.37 20.41
CA TRP A 40 -3.64 0.48 20.30
C TRP A 40 -4.84 1.06 19.54
N ASN A 41 -5.59 0.16 18.89
CA ASN A 41 -6.53 0.33 17.77
C ASN A 41 -8.03 0.39 18.17
N LEU A 42 -8.46 1.25 19.11
CA LEU A 42 -9.90 1.48 19.35
C LEU A 42 -10.39 2.78 18.70
N GLU A 43 -9.58 3.83 18.80
CA GLU A 43 -9.86 5.11 18.14
C GLU A 43 -9.87 4.98 16.61
N MET A 44 -9.11 4.04 16.03
CA MET A 44 -9.07 3.85 14.57
C MET A 44 -10.43 3.40 14.00
N PHE A 45 -11.23 2.64 14.75
CA PHE A 45 -12.57 2.23 14.33
C PHE A 45 -13.55 3.41 14.36
N TYR A 46 -13.50 4.23 15.42
CA TYR A 46 -14.36 5.43 15.54
C TYR A 46 -13.98 6.50 14.51
N LEU A 47 -12.69 6.70 14.25
CA LEU A 47 -12.20 7.64 13.25
C LEU A 47 -12.60 7.23 11.82
N ALA A 48 -12.59 5.92 11.53
CA ALA A 48 -13.06 5.40 10.26
C ALA A 48 -14.54 5.77 10.06
N ASP A 49 -15.39 5.53 11.05
CA ASP A 49 -16.82 5.82 10.98
C ASP A 49 -17.09 7.33 10.79
N GLU A 50 -16.44 8.19 11.57
CA GLU A 50 -16.57 9.66 11.47
C GLU A 50 -16.07 10.22 10.12
N THR A 51 -15.11 9.55 9.49
CA THR A 51 -14.56 9.97 8.19
C THR A 51 -15.32 9.42 6.99
N PHE A 52 -15.97 8.27 7.13
CA PHE A 52 -16.96 7.75 6.18
C PHE A 52 -18.23 8.61 6.16
N SER A 53 -18.68 9.08 7.32
CA SER A 53 -19.88 9.92 7.45
C SER A 53 -19.74 11.31 6.80
N HIS A 54 -18.50 11.80 6.60
CA HIS A 54 -18.23 13.15 6.08
C HIS A 54 -17.55 13.24 4.70
N LYS A 55 -17.28 12.16 3.95
CA LYS A 55 -16.44 12.25 2.73
C LYS A 55 -16.88 11.38 1.54
N ASN A 56 -17.60 12.01 0.63
CA ASN A 56 -17.91 11.54 -0.74
C ASN A 56 -16.68 11.44 -1.69
N GLN A 57 -15.51 10.99 -1.23
CA GLN A 57 -14.35 10.78 -2.11
C GLN A 57 -14.13 9.28 -2.32
N LYS A 58 -14.26 8.84 -3.57
CA LYS A 58 -14.00 7.46 -4.00
C LYS A 58 -12.49 7.24 -4.05
N PHE A 59 -12.00 6.34 -3.20
CA PHE A 59 -10.65 5.79 -3.33
C PHE A 59 -10.75 4.48 -4.07
N THR A 60 -9.92 4.32 -5.11
CA THR A 60 -9.81 3.08 -5.86
C THR A 60 -8.57 2.35 -5.41
N VAL A 61 -8.74 1.13 -4.92
CA VAL A 61 -7.63 0.24 -4.57
C VAL A 61 -7.58 -0.87 -5.61
N THR A 62 -6.44 -1.02 -6.27
CA THR A 62 -6.20 -2.05 -7.28
C THR A 62 -5.14 -3.01 -6.75
N PHE A 63 -5.51 -4.29 -6.68
CA PHE A 63 -4.61 -5.35 -6.27
C PHE A 63 -4.02 -6.04 -7.51
N GLY A 64 -2.69 -6.14 -7.53
CA GLY A 64 -1.97 -6.89 -8.54
C GLY A 64 -1.88 -8.38 -8.22
N LYS A 65 -1.33 -9.13 -9.18
CA LYS A 65 -1.03 -10.56 -8.97
C LYS A 65 0.06 -10.73 -7.90
N PRO A 66 -0.05 -11.72 -7.01
CA PRO A 66 1.02 -12.04 -6.07
C PRO A 66 2.33 -12.36 -6.79
N ILE A 67 3.41 -11.74 -6.33
CA ILE A 67 4.78 -12.00 -6.79
C ILE A 67 5.41 -12.97 -5.81
N SER A 68 5.77 -14.16 -6.30
CA SER A 68 6.40 -15.15 -5.43
C SER A 68 7.72 -14.64 -4.87
N TYR A 69 8.04 -14.93 -3.61
CA TYR A 69 9.36 -14.60 -3.04
C TYR A 69 10.53 -15.18 -3.86
N LYS A 70 10.29 -16.27 -4.59
CA LYS A 70 11.28 -16.92 -5.49
C LYS A 70 11.59 -16.12 -6.75
N HIS A 71 10.76 -15.13 -7.08
CA HIS A 71 10.99 -14.23 -8.22
C HIS A 71 12.19 -13.31 -7.98
N PHE A 72 12.46 -12.98 -6.71
CA PHE A 72 13.56 -12.12 -6.32
C PHE A 72 14.84 -12.95 -6.21
N ASP A 73 15.53 -13.11 -7.33
CA ASP A 73 16.81 -13.80 -7.42
C ASP A 73 18.02 -12.83 -7.34
N ASN A 74 19.22 -13.38 -7.54
CA ASN A 74 20.47 -12.63 -7.49
C ASN A 74 20.80 -11.87 -8.79
N SER A 75 19.89 -11.82 -9.78
CA SER A 75 20.12 -11.10 -11.04
C SER A 75 20.10 -9.58 -10.89
N LYS A 76 19.45 -9.07 -9.83
CA LYS A 76 19.28 -7.64 -9.55
C LYS A 76 19.55 -7.34 -8.08
N THR A 77 19.93 -6.10 -7.80
CA THR A 77 20.02 -5.61 -6.42
C THR A 77 18.63 -5.45 -5.82
N LEU A 78 18.54 -5.41 -4.49
CA LEU A 78 17.28 -5.22 -3.78
C LEU A 78 16.57 -3.92 -4.19
N ASP A 79 17.31 -2.86 -4.48
CA ASP A 79 16.74 -1.58 -4.91
C ASP A 79 16.25 -1.61 -6.36
N GLN A 80 16.94 -2.34 -7.24
CA GLN A 80 16.47 -2.58 -8.60
C GLN A 80 15.17 -3.39 -8.60
N TRP A 81 15.10 -4.46 -7.80
CA TRP A 81 13.86 -5.20 -7.62
C TRP A 81 12.74 -4.33 -7.04
N ALA A 82 13.05 -3.44 -6.08
CA ALA A 82 12.07 -2.51 -5.53
C ALA A 82 11.56 -1.52 -6.57
N SER A 83 12.44 -1.04 -7.46
CA SER A 83 12.06 -0.19 -8.59
C SER A 83 11.15 -0.92 -9.56
N GLU A 84 11.41 -2.19 -9.85
CA GLU A 84 10.58 -2.97 -10.74
C GLU A 84 9.19 -3.25 -10.16
N VAL A 85 9.11 -3.64 -8.88
CA VAL A 85 7.83 -3.80 -8.18
C VAL A 85 7.06 -2.47 -8.17
N ARG A 86 7.74 -1.34 -8.02
CA ARG A 86 7.14 -0.01 -8.12
C ARG A 86 6.53 0.20 -9.51
N ASP A 87 7.24 -0.12 -10.58
CA ASP A 87 6.73 0.01 -11.94
C ASP A 87 5.51 -0.89 -12.17
N MET A 88 5.51 -2.12 -11.63
CA MET A 88 4.34 -3.00 -11.66
C MET A 88 3.13 -2.36 -10.96
N VAL A 89 3.32 -1.78 -9.76
CA VAL A 89 2.26 -1.09 -9.01
C VAL A 89 1.67 0.07 -9.81
N TYR A 90 2.49 0.90 -10.45
CA TYR A 90 2.00 2.03 -11.24
C TYR A 90 1.31 1.62 -12.55
N ARG A 91 1.49 0.38 -13.02
CA ARG A 91 0.78 -0.16 -14.20
C ARG A 91 -0.58 -0.76 -13.86
N LEU A 92 -0.82 -1.16 -12.60
CA LEU A 92 -2.06 -1.81 -12.17
C LEU A 92 -3.36 -1.09 -12.59
N PRO A 93 -3.47 0.25 -12.53
CA PRO A 93 -4.69 0.94 -12.96
C PRO A 93 -5.04 0.69 -14.43
N ASN A 94 -4.02 0.54 -15.28
CA ASN A 94 -4.20 0.34 -16.72
C ASN A 94 -4.55 -1.11 -17.05
N GLU A 95 -4.13 -2.06 -16.21
CA GLU A 95 -4.43 -3.49 -16.37
C GLU A 95 -5.84 -3.86 -15.89
N ALA A 96 -6.36 -3.18 -14.86
CA ALA A 96 -7.71 -3.41 -14.35
C ALA A 96 -8.82 -2.84 -15.25
N SER A 97 -8.46 -2.05 -16.27
CA SER A 97 -9.37 -1.37 -17.19
C SER A 97 -9.56 -2.11 -18.53
N ASN A 98 -8.96 -3.28 -18.70
CA ASN A 98 -9.10 -4.19 -19.84
C ASN A 98 -9.72 -5.52 -19.38
#